data_AF-A0A9X8VI88-F1
#
_entry.id   AF-A0A9X8VI88-F1
#
_cell.length_a   1.000
_cell.length_b   1.000
_cell.length_c   1.000
_cell.angle_alpha   90.00
_cell.angle_beta   90.00
_cell.angle_gamma   90.00
#
_symmetry.space_group_name_H-M   'P 1'
#
loop_
_entity.id
_entity.type
_entity.pdbx_description
1 polymer ?
#
loop_
_entity_poly.entity_id
_entity_poly.type
_entity_poly.pdbx_seq_one_letter_code
_entity_poly.pdbx_strand_id
1 'polypeptide(L)'
;KHAKGYIEGLEMLASMRLCANVPMQHAIQTALGGYQSISEFIQPGGRLYEQRNRTWELLNDIPGVSCVKPQGALYMFPRIDA
;
A
#
# COMPACT_ATOMS: atom_id res chain seq x y z
N LYS A 1 -22.55 5.43 -26.33
CA LYS A 1 -23.45 4.86 -25.28
C LYS A 1 -22.94 3.50 -24.83
N HIS A 2 -21.71 3.41 -24.34
CA HIS A 2 -21.17 2.19 -23.75
C HIS A 2 -21.00 2.44 -22.24
N ALA A 3 -21.19 1.40 -21.42
CA ALA A 3 -21.09 1.39 -19.96
C ALA A 3 -22.24 1.97 -19.10
N LYS A 4 -23.38 2.42 -19.67
CA LYS A 4 -24.52 2.90 -18.85
C LYS A 4 -25.00 1.86 -17.83
N GLY A 5 -25.27 0.63 -18.28
CA GLY A 5 -25.68 -0.47 -17.39
C GLY A 5 -24.58 -0.90 -16.40
N TYR A 6 -23.31 -0.67 -16.71
CA TYR A 6 -22.20 -0.94 -15.78
C TYR A 6 -22.18 0.09 -14.63
N ILE A 7 -22.36 1.38 -14.95
CA ILE A 7 -22.47 2.44 -13.95
C ILE A 7 -23.69 2.20 -13.05
N GLU A 8 -24.85 1.89 -13.63
CA GLU A 8 -26.06 1.54 -12.87
C GLU A 8 -25.81 0.34 -11.93
N GLY A 9 -25.06 -0.67 -12.39
CA GLY A 9 -24.64 -1.79 -11.54
C GLY A 9 -23.75 -1.37 -10.37
N LEU A 10 -22.78 -0.47 -10.60
CA LEU A 10 -21.93 0.07 -9.53
C LEU A 10 -22.73 0.90 -8.52
N GLU A 11 -23.64 1.74 -9.00
CA GLU A 11 -24.53 2.54 -8.15
C GLU A 11 -25.43 1.64 -7.30
N MET A 12 -26.03 0.62 -7.91
CA MET A 12 -26.84 -0.37 -7.20
C MET A 12 -26.03 -1.06 -6.09
N LEU A 13 -24.84 -1.57 -6.40
CA LEU A 13 -23.97 -2.22 -5.42
C LEU A 13 -23.51 -1.27 -4.30
N ALA A 14 -23.24 0.01 -4.62
CA ALA A 14 -22.88 1.02 -3.64
C ALA A 14 -24.05 1.34 -2.69
N SER A 15 -25.28 1.44 -3.22
CA SER A 15 -26.50 1.72 -2.45
C SER A 15 -26.96 0.54 -1.60
N MET A 16 -26.71 -0.71 -2.01
CA MET A 16 -27.09 -1.90 -1.24
C MET A 16 -26.49 -1.94 0.17
N ARG A 17 -25.34 -1.29 0.40
CA ARG A 17 -24.73 -1.15 1.73
C ARG A 17 -25.01 0.21 2.41
N LEU A 18 -25.90 1.02 1.83
CA LEU A 18 -26.17 2.43 2.16
C LEU A 18 -24.98 3.36 1.85
N CYS A 19 -23.88 3.25 2.58
CA CYS A 19 -22.67 4.05 2.38
C CYS A 19 -21.42 3.44 3.05
N ALA A 20 -20.24 3.97 2.76
CA ALA A 20 -19.07 3.76 3.63
C ALA A 20 -19.24 4.56 4.93
N ASN A 21 -18.51 4.17 5.98
CA ASN A 21 -18.51 4.90 7.24
C ASN A 21 -18.25 6.41 7.02
N VAL A 22 -19.16 7.26 7.49
CA VAL A 22 -19.15 8.70 7.20
C VAL A 22 -18.02 9.45 7.91
N PRO A 23 -17.70 9.17 9.20
CA PRO A 23 -16.63 9.90 9.88
C PRO A 23 -15.26 9.84 9.17
N MET A 24 -14.88 8.68 8.61
CA MET A 24 -13.60 8.57 7.91
C MET A 24 -13.59 9.21 6.52
N GLN A 25 -14.75 9.53 5.93
CA GLN A 25 -14.77 10.29 4.67
C GLN A 25 -14.18 11.70 4.86
N HIS A 26 -14.33 12.29 6.05
CA HIS A 26 -13.70 13.59 6.38
C HIS A 26 -12.18 13.51 6.49
N ALA A 27 -11.62 12.34 6.84
CA ALA A 27 -10.17 12.16 6.91
C ALA A 27 -9.49 12.24 5.52
N ILE A 28 -10.23 11.94 4.45
CA ILE A 28 -9.69 11.90 3.07
C ILE A 28 -9.14 13.26 2.66
N GLN A 29 -9.88 14.35 2.94
CA GLN A 29 -9.45 15.70 2.55
C GLN A 29 -8.12 16.09 3.23
N THR A 30 -8.00 15.82 4.52
CA THR A 30 -6.77 16.10 5.28
C THR A 30 -5.62 15.20 4.87
N ALA A 31 -5.88 13.92 4.54
CA ALA A 31 -4.84 12.99 4.11
C ALA A 31 -4.26 13.35 2.73
N LEU A 32 -5.11 13.76 1.79
CA LEU A 32 -4.68 14.17 0.44
C LEU A 32 -4.11 15.59 0.39
N GLY A 33 -4.54 16.47 1.29
CA GLY A 33 -4.08 17.84 1.39
C GLY A 33 -2.90 18.03 2.35
N GLY A 34 -2.31 19.22 2.33
CA GLY A 34 -1.31 19.64 3.32
C GLY A 34 -0.03 18.79 3.34
N TYR A 35 0.51 18.59 4.55
CA TYR A 35 1.79 17.94 4.77
C TYR A 35 1.72 16.42 4.62
N GLN A 36 2.61 15.86 3.79
CA GLN A 36 2.67 14.43 3.52
C GLN A 36 3.67 13.74 4.46
N SER A 37 3.21 13.43 5.68
CA SER A 37 4.04 12.85 6.76
C SER A 37 4.69 11.51 6.41
N ILE A 38 4.12 10.74 5.47
CA ILE A 38 4.71 9.48 5.00
C ILE A 38 6.12 9.67 4.42
N SER A 39 6.43 10.86 3.89
CA SER A 39 7.72 11.20 3.30
C SER A 39 8.88 11.01 4.29
N GLU A 40 8.68 11.35 5.57
CA GLU A 40 9.70 11.20 6.62
C GLU A 40 10.09 9.73 6.85
N PHE A 41 9.16 8.80 6.63
CA PHE A 41 9.38 7.39 6.91
C PHE A 41 10.06 6.64 5.76
N ILE A 42 9.93 7.13 4.52
CA ILE A 42 10.36 6.42 3.30
C ILE A 42 11.65 6.97 2.68
N GLN A 43 12.17 8.09 3.16
CA GLN A 43 13.47 8.64 2.76
C GLN A 43 14.63 8.00 3.55
N PRO A 44 15.89 8.13 3.10
CA PRO A 44 17.06 7.68 3.88
C PRO A 44 17.04 8.21 5.32
N GLY A 45 17.29 7.33 6.30
CA GLY A 45 17.13 7.63 7.73
C GLY A 45 15.70 7.44 8.27
N GLY A 46 14.69 7.39 7.39
CA GLY A 46 13.31 7.09 7.75
C GLY A 46 13.11 5.62 8.12
N ARG A 47 12.25 5.35 9.10
CA ARG A 47 12.12 3.98 9.66
C ARG A 47 11.78 2.91 8.62
N LEU A 48 10.88 3.20 7.67
CA LEU A 48 10.40 2.20 6.71
C LEU A 48 11.48 1.94 5.65
N TYR A 49 12.23 2.98 5.28
CA TYR A 49 13.39 2.85 4.41
C TYR A 49 14.47 1.97 5.05
N GLU A 50 14.83 2.23 6.32
CA GLU A 50 15.86 1.45 7.01
C GLU A 50 15.41 0.03 7.33
N GLN A 51 14.17 -0.17 7.77
CA GLN A 51 13.60 -1.51 7.98
C GLN A 51 13.59 -2.32 6.68
N ARG A 52 13.19 -1.70 5.56
CA ARG A 52 13.24 -2.35 4.24
C ARG A 52 14.68 -2.70 3.84
N ASN A 53 15.65 -1.83 4.05
CA ASN A 53 17.04 -2.16 3.72
C ASN A 53 17.55 -3.32 4.58
N ARG A 54 17.32 -3.23 5.89
CA ARG A 54 17.84 -4.20 6.84
C ARG A 54 17.23 -5.59 6.65
N THR A 55 15.92 -5.67 6.44
CA THR A 55 15.28 -6.97 6.16
C THR A 55 15.74 -7.55 4.82
N TRP A 56 15.95 -6.72 3.80
CA TRP A 56 16.42 -7.20 2.49
C TRP A 56 17.86 -7.73 2.56
N GLU A 57 18.76 -7.05 3.27
CA GLU A 57 20.13 -7.53 3.52
C GLU A 57 20.10 -8.90 4.21
N LEU A 58 19.42 -8.97 5.36
CA LEU A 58 19.37 -10.18 6.18
C LEU A 58 18.75 -11.38 5.46
N LEU A 59 17.74 -11.16 4.62
CA LEU A 59 17.13 -12.24 3.84
C LEU A 59 18.09 -12.80 2.79
N ASN A 60 18.90 -11.95 2.15
CA ASN A 60 19.85 -12.40 1.14
C ASN A 60 21.15 -12.97 1.76
N ASP A 61 21.39 -12.75 3.04
CA ASP A 61 22.49 -13.37 3.79
C ASP A 61 22.19 -14.84 4.18
N ILE A 62 20.93 -15.30 4.05
CA ILE A 62 20.54 -16.68 4.38
C ILE A 62 20.82 -17.61 3.19
N PRO A 63 21.63 -18.68 3.36
CA PRO A 63 21.85 -19.67 2.31
C PRO A 63 20.55 -20.32 1.84
N GLY A 64 20.33 -20.39 0.52
CA GLY A 64 19.11 -20.95 -0.08
C GLY A 64 17.91 -19.99 -0.11
N VAL A 65 18.09 -18.73 0.29
CA VAL A 65 17.07 -17.67 0.20
C VAL A 65 17.58 -16.54 -0.68
N SER A 66 16.72 -16.01 -1.54
CA SER A 66 16.99 -14.81 -2.33
C SER A 66 15.80 -13.87 -2.31
N CYS A 67 16.03 -12.56 -2.29
CA CYS A 67 14.96 -11.57 -2.29
C CYS A 67 15.30 -10.38 -3.18
N VAL A 68 14.44 -10.10 -4.17
CA VAL A 68 14.50 -8.85 -4.94
C VAL A 68 14.19 -7.68 -4.02
N LYS A 69 14.97 -6.61 -4.11
CA LYS A 69 14.77 -5.43 -3.26
C LYS A 69 13.46 -4.71 -3.64
N PRO A 70 12.49 -4.56 -2.72
CA PRO A 70 11.22 -3.93 -3.04
C PRO A 70 11.39 -2.42 -3.26
N GLN A 71 10.67 -1.88 -4.25
CA GLN A 71 10.69 -0.45 -4.59
C GLN A 71 9.59 0.36 -3.90
N GLY A 72 8.66 -0.29 -3.19
CA GLY A 72 7.55 0.35 -2.50
C GLY A 72 6.69 -0.66 -1.74
N ALA A 73 5.49 -0.25 -1.31
CA ALA A 73 4.63 -1.00 -0.39
C ALA A 73 5.35 -1.35 0.94
N LEU A 74 4.88 -2.37 1.65
CA LEU A 74 5.36 -2.73 3.00
C LEU A 74 5.69 -4.22 3.14
N TYR A 75 6.05 -4.90 2.04
CA TYR A 75 6.25 -6.36 2.00
C TYR A 75 7.49 -6.74 1.21
N MET A 76 7.99 -7.95 1.46
CA MET A 76 9.03 -8.63 0.68
C MET A 76 8.55 -10.01 0.26
N PHE A 77 9.04 -10.48 -0.89
CA PHE A 77 8.64 -11.77 -1.44
C PHE A 77 9.88 -12.63 -1.72
N PRO A 78 10.49 -13.22 -0.68
CA PRO A 78 11.68 -14.03 -0.82
C PRO A 78 11.37 -15.34 -1.56
N ARG A 79 12.27 -15.73 -2.46
CA ARG A 79 12.33 -17.06 -3.06
C ARG A 79 13.18 -17.96 -2.16
N ILE A 80 12.69 -19.17 -1.92
CA ILE A 80 13.39 -20.22 -1.17
C ILE A 80 13.70 -21.33 -2.17
N ASP A 81 14.95 -21.81 -2.19
CA ASP A 81 15.33 -22.97 -2.98
C ASP A 81 14.69 -24.25 -2.40
N ALA A 82 14.24 -25.15 -3.30
CA ALA A 82 13.59 -26.40 -2.93
C ALA A 82 14.60 -27.48 -2.50
#